data_AF-A0AAX6G008-F1
#
_entry.id   AF-A0AAX6G008-F1
#
_cell.length_a   1.000
_cell.length_b   1.000
_cell.length_c   1.000
_cell.angle_alpha   90.00
_cell.angle_beta   90.00
_cell.angle_gamma   90.00
#
_symmetry.space_group_name_H-M   'P 1'
#
loop_
_entity.id
_entity.type
_entity.pdbx_description
1 polymer ?
#
loop_
_entity_poly.entity_id
_entity_poly.type
_entity_poly.pdbx_seq_one_letter_code
_entity_poly.pdbx_strand_id
1 'polypeptide(L)'
;MLRASLRFPPLLLSSLTFAPSSKPHHSLLLLPKLNQPSPSRLSSTAASTSPPAHSSRAPQPVAGRGRPTAGKAMFSAGCGSEGGGGGSNKEILVQHLLVEQDNLKLLIDLQKRTAQGEDLSDLAVEYSICPSKESGGMLGWVRRGQMVPEFEEAAFGAPLNKVVRCKTKFGWHLLQVLSEREESMLQHIEPEEFHSKMQDPSFIEEAQLIDVREPEEVAQASLPGFKVLPLRQFGTWGSVIADEFDPQKDVYVLCHHGVRSLQVAKWLQSQGFKKVFNISGGIHAYAVKVDPLIPTY
;
A
#
# COMPACT_ATOMS: atom_id res chain seq x y z
N MET A 1 -44.24 -11.21 67.54
CA MET A 1 -43.00 -11.96 67.24
C MET A 1 -41.96 -10.98 66.71
N LEU A 2 -40.70 -11.22 67.06
CA LEU A 2 -39.57 -10.29 67.21
C LEU A 2 -39.26 -9.31 66.05
N ARG A 3 -38.93 -8.06 66.44
CA ARG A 3 -38.08 -7.10 65.73
C ARG A 3 -36.61 -7.53 65.81
N ALA A 4 -35.86 -7.46 64.72
CA ALA A 4 -34.40 -7.46 64.73
C ALA A 4 -33.89 -6.21 63.99
N SER A 5 -33.26 -5.32 64.77
CA SER A 5 -32.52 -4.14 64.33
C SER A 5 -31.07 -4.40 64.72
N LEU A 6 -30.15 -4.42 63.77
CA LEU A 6 -28.72 -4.60 64.01
C LEU A 6 -27.97 -3.29 63.75
N ARG A 7 -27.19 -2.91 64.75
CA ARG A 7 -26.37 -1.70 64.87
C ARG A 7 -24.97 -1.91 64.27
N PHE A 8 -24.38 -0.81 63.81
CA PHE A 8 -22.97 -0.62 63.45
C PHE A 8 -22.00 -0.85 64.63
N PRO A 9 -20.69 -0.98 64.32
CA PRO A 9 -19.73 0.01 64.83
C PRO A 9 -18.71 0.50 63.76
N PRO A 10 -18.09 1.70 63.95
CA PRO A 10 -17.01 2.22 63.10
C PRO A 10 -15.62 2.09 63.76
N LEU A 11 -14.59 1.82 62.96
CA LEU A 11 -13.16 1.89 63.29
C LEU A 11 -12.46 2.24 61.96
N LEU A 12 -11.41 3.04 61.80
CA LEU A 12 -10.53 3.84 62.66
C LEU A 12 -9.70 4.69 61.68
N LEU A 13 -9.49 5.97 61.99
CA LEU A 13 -8.58 6.88 61.28
C LEU A 13 -7.13 6.41 61.45
N SER A 14 -6.32 6.42 60.39
CA SER A 14 -4.88 6.61 60.53
C SER A 14 -4.31 7.38 59.34
N SER A 15 -3.90 8.60 59.66
CA SER A 15 -3.14 9.56 58.87
C SER A 15 -1.71 9.08 58.63
N LEU A 16 -1.27 9.04 57.36
CA LEU A 16 0.15 9.00 57.00
C LEU A 16 0.41 9.97 55.86
N THR A 17 1.02 11.08 56.25
CA THR A 17 1.71 12.07 55.44
C THR A 17 2.94 11.47 54.76
N PHE A 18 3.10 11.64 53.46
CA PHE A 18 4.40 11.47 52.79
C PHE A 18 4.65 12.63 51.82
N ALA A 19 5.77 13.32 52.04
CA ALA A 19 6.24 14.50 51.33
C ALA A 19 6.87 14.15 49.96
N PRO A 20 7.01 15.11 49.04
CA PRO A 20 7.64 14.90 47.73
C PRO A 20 9.17 15.11 47.83
N SER A 21 9.95 14.17 47.30
CA SER A 21 11.41 14.32 47.18
C SER A 21 11.86 14.36 45.71
N SER A 22 12.48 15.48 45.40
CA SER A 22 13.26 15.84 44.22
C SER A 22 14.35 14.82 43.83
N LYS A 23 14.52 14.57 42.52
CA LYS A 23 15.70 14.97 41.71
C LYS A 23 15.65 14.36 40.30
N PRO A 24 15.96 15.12 39.23
CA PRO A 24 16.08 14.61 37.87
C PRO A 24 17.48 14.04 37.60
N HIS A 25 17.54 12.83 37.03
CA HIS A 25 18.76 12.27 36.45
C HIS A 25 18.91 12.77 35.02
N HIS A 26 19.90 13.63 34.80
CA HIS A 26 20.47 13.91 33.48
C HIS A 26 21.16 12.64 32.97
N SER A 27 20.59 12.01 31.94
CA SER A 27 21.30 11.03 31.11
C SER A 27 21.60 11.67 29.76
N LEU A 28 22.81 12.22 29.66
CA LEU A 28 23.45 12.63 28.42
C LEU A 28 23.80 11.36 27.61
N LEU A 29 22.99 11.04 26.61
CA LEU A 29 23.38 10.10 25.57
C LEU A 29 23.79 10.88 24.31
N LEU A 30 25.09 10.82 24.07
CA LEU A 30 25.82 11.19 22.87
C LEU A 30 25.11 10.71 21.60
N LEU A 31 24.75 11.65 20.71
CA LEU A 31 24.56 11.35 19.30
C LEU A 31 25.92 11.31 18.58
N PRO A 32 26.21 10.29 17.76
CA PRO A 32 27.35 10.32 16.85
C PRO A 32 27.05 11.23 15.66
N LYS A 33 27.93 12.22 15.44
CA LYS A 33 27.98 13.09 14.25
C LYS A 33 28.12 12.23 13.00
N LEU A 34 27.11 12.24 12.13
CA LEU A 34 27.27 11.79 10.75
C LEU A 34 27.70 12.97 9.86
N ASN A 35 28.80 12.70 9.19
CA ASN A 35 29.67 13.53 8.40
C ASN A 35 29.00 13.94 7.08
N GLN A 36 28.81 15.24 6.83
CA GLN A 36 28.45 15.76 5.51
C GLN A 36 29.72 16.00 4.69
N PRO A 37 29.81 15.54 3.43
CA PRO A 37 30.83 16.02 2.51
C PRO A 37 30.40 17.34 1.85
N SER A 38 31.27 18.34 1.97
CA SER A 38 31.24 19.63 1.28
C SER A 38 31.51 19.51 -0.24
N PRO A 39 31.10 20.50 -1.06
CA PRO A 39 31.20 20.44 -2.52
C PRO A 39 32.59 20.88 -3.02
N SER A 40 33.18 20.11 -3.94
CA SER A 40 34.40 20.52 -4.65
C SER A 40 34.08 21.19 -5.99
N ARG A 41 34.57 22.43 -6.13
CA ARG A 41 34.61 23.27 -7.33
C ARG A 41 35.57 22.74 -8.41
N LEU A 42 35.12 22.86 -9.66
CA LEU A 42 35.75 23.46 -10.87
C LEU A 42 37.21 23.16 -11.25
N SER A 43 37.38 22.62 -12.47
CA SER A 43 38.30 23.08 -13.53
C SER A 43 37.92 22.36 -14.85
N SER A 44 37.36 22.94 -15.92
CA SER A 44 37.80 23.97 -16.89
C SER A 44 39.04 23.63 -17.73
N THR A 45 38.83 23.15 -18.96
CA THR A 45 39.60 23.41 -20.22
C THR A 45 38.78 22.77 -21.37
N ALA A 46 38.05 23.46 -22.26
CA ALA A 46 38.42 24.42 -23.32
C ALA A 46 39.06 23.78 -24.58
N ALA A 47 38.27 23.68 -25.67
CA ALA A 47 38.62 23.95 -27.09
C ALA A 47 37.47 23.39 -27.98
N SER A 48 36.62 24.20 -28.62
CA SER A 48 36.83 24.88 -29.92
C SER A 48 37.09 23.86 -31.04
N THR A 49 36.17 23.58 -31.97
CA THR A 49 35.84 24.45 -33.12
C THR A 49 34.55 24.01 -33.84
N SER A 50 33.90 24.96 -34.51
CA SER A 50 32.84 24.82 -35.53
C SER A 50 33.14 25.86 -36.64
N PRO A 51 32.39 25.96 -37.75
CA PRO A 51 31.88 25.01 -38.76
C PRO A 51 32.42 25.47 -40.18
N PRO A 52 31.80 25.31 -41.40
CA PRO A 52 30.39 25.62 -41.77
C PRO A 52 29.67 24.73 -42.83
N ALA A 53 28.33 24.92 -42.86
CA ALA A 53 27.29 24.85 -43.90
C ALA A 53 27.50 24.20 -45.30
N HIS A 54 26.44 23.51 -45.79
CA HIS A 54 25.73 23.68 -47.09
C HIS A 54 24.58 22.64 -47.18
N SER A 55 23.30 23.03 -47.14
CA SER A 55 22.38 23.37 -48.25
C SER A 55 21.86 22.21 -49.13
N SER A 56 20.52 22.07 -49.08
CA SER A 56 19.59 21.78 -50.19
C SER A 56 19.11 20.34 -50.46
N ARG A 57 17.77 20.25 -50.52
CA ARG A 57 16.94 19.74 -51.63
C ARG A 57 16.22 18.40 -51.43
N ALA A 58 14.90 18.49 -51.26
CA ALA A 58 13.92 17.45 -51.59
C ALA A 58 13.89 17.17 -53.10
N PRO A 59 13.49 15.97 -53.54
CA PRO A 59 12.08 15.83 -53.98
C PRO A 59 11.45 14.42 -53.75
N GLN A 60 10.12 14.38 -53.66
CA GLN A 60 9.28 13.21 -54.02
C GLN A 60 8.89 13.31 -55.53
N PRO A 61 8.04 12.45 -56.15
CA PRO A 61 7.44 11.14 -55.78
C PRO A 61 7.57 10.07 -56.90
N VAL A 62 7.22 8.80 -56.66
CA VAL A 62 6.63 7.93 -57.70
C VAL A 62 5.75 6.83 -57.11
N ALA A 63 4.61 6.65 -57.78
CA ALA A 63 3.53 5.71 -57.49
C ALA A 63 3.87 4.24 -57.82
N GLY A 64 3.21 3.31 -57.14
CA GLY A 64 3.20 1.89 -57.50
C GLY A 64 1.98 1.19 -56.91
N ARG A 65 1.12 0.69 -57.79
CA ARG A 65 -0.23 0.14 -57.56
C ARG A 65 -0.20 -1.26 -56.92
N GLY A 66 -1.26 -1.61 -56.18
CA GLY A 66 -1.63 -3.00 -55.87
C GLY A 66 -2.78 -3.12 -54.87
N ARG A 67 -3.98 -3.49 -55.34
CA ARG A 67 -5.20 -3.82 -54.57
C ARG A 67 -5.64 -5.24 -55.01
N PRO A 68 -6.70 -5.84 -54.43
CA PRO A 68 -6.86 -6.50 -53.13
C PRO A 68 -7.01 -8.04 -53.28
N THR A 69 -7.13 -8.79 -52.18
CA THR A 69 -8.19 -9.81 -51.95
C THR A 69 -7.93 -10.60 -50.67
N ALA A 70 -8.87 -10.54 -49.71
CA ALA A 70 -9.35 -11.67 -48.90
C ALA A 70 -10.28 -11.12 -47.82
N GLY A 71 -11.57 -11.01 -48.15
CA GLY A 71 -12.63 -10.99 -47.14
C GLY A 71 -13.15 -12.40 -46.96
N LYS A 72 -13.24 -12.86 -45.72
CA LYS A 72 -14.29 -13.78 -45.25
C LYS A 72 -14.42 -13.66 -43.74
N ALA A 73 -15.65 -13.38 -43.33
CA ALA A 73 -16.09 -13.15 -41.98
C ALA A 73 -16.38 -14.47 -41.25
N MET A 74 -16.14 -14.45 -39.93
CA MET A 74 -17.09 -14.77 -38.87
C MET A 74 -17.84 -16.11 -38.92
N PHE A 75 -17.46 -17.03 -38.04
CA PHE A 75 -18.41 -17.89 -37.31
C PHE A 75 -17.91 -18.14 -35.88
N SER A 76 -18.76 -17.81 -34.92
CA SER A 76 -18.63 -18.07 -33.49
C SER A 76 -18.92 -19.53 -33.18
N ALA A 77 -18.14 -20.12 -32.28
CA ALA A 77 -18.62 -21.20 -31.42
C ALA A 77 -17.92 -21.06 -30.07
N GLY A 78 -18.66 -20.56 -29.08
CA GLY A 78 -18.23 -20.51 -27.69
C GLY A 78 -18.41 -21.86 -27.02
N CYS A 79 -17.40 -22.23 -26.24
CA CYS A 79 -17.52 -22.84 -24.93
C CYS A 79 -16.31 -22.28 -24.15
N GLY A 80 -16.44 -21.64 -23.00
CA GLY A 80 -17.28 -22.01 -21.87
C GLY A 80 -16.34 -22.49 -20.76
N SER A 81 -15.69 -21.54 -20.08
CA SER A 81 -15.37 -21.62 -18.65
C SER A 81 -14.82 -20.27 -18.21
N GLU A 82 -15.71 -19.53 -17.57
CA GLU A 82 -15.46 -18.35 -16.77
C GLU A 82 -14.50 -18.72 -15.64
N GLY A 83 -13.24 -18.34 -15.78
CA GLY A 83 -12.31 -18.18 -14.67
C GLY A 83 -12.25 -16.72 -14.28
N GLY A 84 -13.40 -16.16 -13.89
CA GLY A 84 -13.50 -14.82 -13.29
C GLY A 84 -12.83 -14.83 -11.92
N GLY A 85 -11.50 -14.90 -11.89
CA GLY A 85 -10.71 -14.66 -10.70
C GLY A 85 -10.74 -13.16 -10.42
N GLY A 86 -11.81 -12.70 -9.79
CA GLY A 86 -11.83 -11.41 -9.09
C GLY A 86 -10.70 -11.45 -8.07
N GLY A 87 -9.51 -11.01 -8.48
CA GLY A 87 -8.32 -11.00 -7.66
C GLY A 87 -8.57 -10.08 -6.50
N SER A 88 -8.86 -10.65 -5.33
CA SER A 88 -8.74 -9.92 -4.09
C SER A 88 -7.31 -9.34 -4.07
N ASN A 89 -7.17 -8.02 -3.91
CA ASN A 89 -5.88 -7.35 -3.74
C ASN A 89 -5.27 -7.73 -2.38
N LYS A 90 -4.95 -9.02 -2.25
CA LYS A 90 -4.40 -9.65 -1.05
C LYS A 90 -2.96 -10.01 -1.36
N GLU A 91 -2.09 -9.61 -0.45
CA GLU A 91 -0.70 -9.99 -0.42
C GLU A 91 -0.51 -10.98 0.73
N ILE A 92 0.26 -12.04 0.47
CA ILE A 92 0.63 -13.01 1.49
C ILE A 92 2.14 -13.01 1.66
N LEU A 93 2.60 -13.03 2.91
CA LEU A 93 3.99 -13.23 3.26
C LEU A 93 4.23 -14.74 3.33
N VAL A 94 5.06 -15.25 2.42
CA VAL A 94 5.28 -16.68 2.27
C VAL A 94 6.75 -17.01 2.41
N GLN A 95 7.03 -18.08 3.14
CA GLN A 95 8.32 -18.76 3.12
C GLN A 95 8.16 -20.15 2.54
N HIS A 96 9.21 -20.64 1.88
CA HIS A 96 9.19 -21.96 1.27
C HIS A 96 10.54 -22.69 1.34
N LEU A 97 10.47 -23.98 1.08
CA LEU A 97 11.61 -24.86 0.92
C LEU A 97 11.36 -25.68 -0.35
N LEU A 98 12.35 -25.72 -1.25
CA LEU A 98 12.27 -26.50 -2.49
C LEU A 98 13.17 -27.74 -2.38
N VAL A 99 12.59 -28.90 -2.65
CA VAL A 99 13.27 -30.20 -2.76
C VAL A 99 13.12 -30.74 -4.18
N GLU A 100 14.15 -31.42 -4.69
CA GLU A 100 14.11 -32.11 -5.98
C GLU A 100 12.97 -33.15 -6.06
N GLN A 101 12.49 -33.44 -7.28
CA GLN A 101 11.34 -34.33 -7.49
C GLN A 101 11.59 -35.77 -7.02
N ASP A 102 12.83 -36.25 -7.14
CA ASP A 102 13.20 -37.63 -6.86
C ASP A 102 13.45 -37.89 -5.36
N ASN A 103 13.58 -36.83 -4.55
CA ASN A 103 13.92 -36.94 -3.14
C ASN A 103 12.69 -36.92 -2.22
N LEU A 104 11.76 -37.85 -2.47
CA LEU A 104 10.52 -38.01 -1.69
C LEU A 104 10.79 -38.34 -0.20
N LYS A 105 11.88 -39.06 0.09
CA LYS A 105 12.25 -39.42 1.46
C LYS A 105 12.57 -38.18 2.29
N LEU A 106 13.37 -37.26 1.73
CA LEU A 106 13.71 -36.00 2.37
C LEU A 106 12.45 -35.14 2.59
N LEU A 107 11.56 -35.06 1.60
CA LEU A 107 10.30 -34.32 1.74
C LEU A 107 9.47 -34.81 2.94
N ILE A 108 9.31 -36.13 3.09
CA ILE A 108 8.53 -36.71 4.18
C ILE A 108 9.19 -36.44 5.54
N ASP A 109 10.52 -36.50 5.61
CA ASP A 109 11.28 -36.21 6.82
C ASP A 109 11.10 -34.74 7.25
N LEU A 110 11.28 -33.80 6.31
CA LEU A 110 11.09 -32.37 6.55
C LEU A 110 9.64 -32.04 6.94
N GLN A 111 8.66 -32.69 6.32
CA GLN A 111 7.25 -32.53 6.69
C GLN A 111 6.99 -33.02 8.12
N LYS A 112 7.66 -34.09 8.57
CA LYS A 112 7.53 -34.60 9.93
C LYS A 112 8.20 -33.67 10.94
N ARG A 113 9.40 -33.16 10.63
CA ARG A 113 10.16 -32.21 11.45
C ARG A 113 9.40 -30.90 11.67
N THR A 114 8.85 -30.33 10.60
CA THR A 114 7.97 -29.15 10.69
C THR A 114 6.70 -29.42 11.51
N ALA A 115 6.09 -30.61 11.38
CA ALA A 115 4.96 -31.00 12.22
C ALA A 115 5.33 -31.20 13.70
N GLN A 116 6.60 -31.45 14.01
CA GLN A 116 7.13 -31.53 15.38
C GLN A 116 7.46 -30.15 15.99
N GLY A 117 7.30 -29.07 15.21
CA GLY A 117 7.53 -27.70 15.65
C GLY A 117 8.91 -27.13 15.30
N GLU A 118 9.66 -27.79 14.44
CA GLU A 118 10.92 -27.25 13.90
C GLU A 118 10.64 -26.12 12.91
N ASP A 119 11.49 -25.08 12.90
CA ASP A 119 11.31 -23.93 12.02
C ASP A 119 11.61 -24.30 10.56
N LEU A 120 10.68 -23.96 9.67
CA LEU A 120 10.85 -24.18 8.24
C LEU A 120 12.00 -23.33 7.68
N SER A 121 12.31 -22.17 8.30
CA SER A 121 13.42 -21.32 7.87
C SER A 121 14.78 -22.02 8.02
N ASP A 122 15.03 -22.68 9.14
CA ASP A 122 16.28 -23.42 9.39
C ASP A 122 16.43 -24.58 8.41
N LEU A 123 15.35 -25.35 8.23
CA LEU A 123 15.31 -26.43 7.25
C LEU A 123 15.52 -25.93 5.82
N ALA A 124 15.04 -24.72 5.50
CA ALA A 124 15.22 -24.13 4.18
C ALA A 124 16.68 -23.73 3.93
N VAL A 125 17.39 -23.21 4.93
CA VAL A 125 18.83 -22.91 4.82
C VAL A 125 19.62 -24.20 4.54
N GLU A 126 19.30 -25.28 5.25
CA GLU A 126 20.06 -26.54 5.19
C GLU A 126 19.77 -27.36 3.93
N TYR A 127 18.49 -27.48 3.54
CA TYR A 127 18.06 -28.48 2.56
C TYR A 127 17.43 -27.89 1.28
N SER A 128 17.12 -26.59 1.24
CA SER A 128 16.49 -26.00 0.05
C SER A 128 17.47 -25.82 -1.09
N ILE A 129 17.03 -26.16 -2.31
CA ILE A 129 17.77 -25.86 -3.55
C ILE A 129 17.43 -24.48 -4.12
N CYS A 130 16.43 -23.78 -3.57
CA CYS A 130 16.03 -22.45 -4.04
C CYS A 130 17.04 -21.38 -3.60
N PRO A 131 17.34 -20.34 -4.42
CA PRO A 131 18.20 -19.22 -4.00
C PRO A 131 17.68 -18.49 -2.75
N SER A 132 16.37 -18.55 -2.45
CA SER A 132 15.79 -18.00 -1.23
C SER A 132 16.30 -18.63 0.07
N LYS A 133 17.05 -19.75 0.00
CA LYS A 133 17.65 -20.41 1.16
C LYS A 133 18.54 -19.49 2.00
N GLU A 134 19.19 -18.50 1.39
CA GLU A 134 20.04 -17.53 2.11
C GLU A 134 19.24 -16.67 3.09
N SER A 135 17.94 -16.50 2.82
CA SER A 135 16.98 -15.77 3.64
C SER A 135 16.01 -16.71 4.37
N GLY A 136 16.41 -17.96 4.65
CA GLY A 136 15.54 -18.95 5.30
C GLY A 136 14.31 -19.31 4.46
N GLY A 137 14.42 -19.26 3.14
CA GLY A 137 13.30 -19.58 2.25
C GLY A 137 12.26 -18.47 2.08
N MET A 138 12.50 -17.27 2.63
CA MET A 138 11.57 -16.15 2.57
C MET A 138 11.42 -15.63 1.13
N LEU A 139 10.20 -15.66 0.59
CA LEU A 139 9.87 -15.05 -0.71
C LEU A 139 9.41 -13.59 -0.57
N GLY A 140 9.02 -13.18 0.63
CA GLY A 140 8.46 -11.85 0.88
C GLY A 140 6.95 -11.80 0.60
N TRP A 141 6.43 -10.59 0.41
CA TRP A 141 5.02 -10.35 0.08
C TRP A 141 4.76 -10.68 -1.39
N VAL A 142 3.92 -11.68 -1.64
CA VAL A 142 3.58 -12.15 -2.99
C VAL A 142 2.11 -11.92 -3.30
N ARG A 143 1.83 -11.65 -4.58
CA ARG A 143 0.48 -11.42 -5.12
C ARG A 143 0.05 -12.58 -6.02
N ARG A 144 -1.27 -12.68 -6.22
CA ARG A 144 -1.81 -13.53 -7.29
C ARG A 144 -1.25 -13.09 -8.65
N GLY A 145 -0.86 -14.03 -9.47
CA GLY A 145 -0.23 -13.84 -10.77
C GLY A 145 1.29 -13.66 -10.74
N GLN A 146 1.94 -13.57 -9.57
CA GLN A 146 3.40 -13.47 -9.48
C GLN A 146 4.11 -14.84 -9.43
N MET A 147 3.40 -15.90 -9.06
CA MET A 147 3.95 -17.24 -8.86
C MET A 147 3.31 -18.25 -9.82
N VAL A 148 3.91 -19.45 -9.91
CA VAL A 148 3.33 -20.54 -10.71
C VAL A 148 1.97 -20.97 -10.14
N PRO A 149 0.97 -21.31 -10.99
CA PRO A 149 -0.40 -21.56 -10.55
C PRO A 149 -0.52 -22.59 -9.42
N GLU A 150 0.27 -23.67 -9.48
CA GLU A 150 0.24 -24.74 -8.49
C GLU A 150 0.78 -24.30 -7.12
N PHE A 151 1.76 -23.39 -7.13
CA PHE A 151 2.29 -22.79 -5.89
C PHE A 151 1.31 -21.77 -5.33
N GLU A 152 0.75 -20.93 -6.20
CA GLU A 152 -0.23 -19.92 -5.82
C GLU A 152 -1.48 -20.54 -5.17
N GLU A 153 -2.06 -21.56 -5.80
CA GLU A 153 -3.24 -22.24 -5.27
C GLU A 153 -2.98 -22.80 -3.86
N ALA A 154 -1.82 -23.43 -3.66
CA ALA A 154 -1.43 -23.94 -2.36
C ALA A 154 -1.15 -22.84 -1.34
N ALA A 155 -0.49 -21.74 -1.74
CA ALA A 155 -0.17 -20.64 -0.84
C ALA A 155 -1.42 -19.88 -0.40
N PHE A 156 -2.29 -19.49 -1.33
CA PHE A 156 -3.51 -18.76 -0.99
C PHE A 156 -4.62 -19.65 -0.41
N GLY A 157 -4.56 -20.97 -0.59
CA GLY A 157 -5.47 -21.94 0.02
C GLY A 157 -5.03 -22.42 1.42
N ALA A 158 -3.79 -22.17 1.82
CA ALA A 158 -3.27 -22.59 3.11
C ALA A 158 -3.75 -21.69 4.26
N PRO A 159 -4.08 -22.25 5.44
CA PRO A 159 -4.33 -21.45 6.62
C PRO A 159 -3.02 -20.86 7.17
N LEU A 160 -3.13 -19.70 7.83
CA LEU A 160 -1.99 -19.00 8.43
C LEU A 160 -1.19 -19.92 9.36
N ASN A 161 0.13 -19.79 9.27
CA ASN A 161 1.14 -20.53 10.02
C ASN A 161 1.15 -22.04 9.83
N LYS A 162 0.41 -22.58 8.85
CA LYS A 162 0.43 -24.02 8.53
C LYS A 162 1.34 -24.32 7.35
N VAL A 163 2.17 -25.36 7.49
CA VAL A 163 2.98 -25.88 6.40
C VAL A 163 2.11 -26.74 5.48
N VAL A 164 2.08 -26.39 4.20
CA VAL A 164 1.45 -27.18 3.14
C VAL A 164 2.50 -27.57 2.10
N ARG A 165 2.20 -28.61 1.32
CA ARG A 165 3.08 -29.07 0.25
C ARG A 165 2.41 -28.87 -1.10
N CYS A 166 3.19 -28.49 -2.10
CA CYS A 166 2.74 -28.48 -3.49
C CYS A 166 3.83 -29.02 -4.42
N LYS A 167 3.42 -29.49 -5.59
CA LYS A 167 4.33 -29.98 -6.63
C LYS A 167 4.30 -29.00 -7.78
N THR A 168 5.47 -28.55 -8.20
CA THR A 168 5.63 -27.71 -9.39
C THR A 168 6.59 -28.39 -10.37
N LYS A 169 6.82 -27.74 -11.51
CA LYS A 169 7.83 -28.17 -12.50
C LYS A 169 9.25 -28.20 -11.93
N PHE A 170 9.52 -27.44 -10.87
CA PHE A 170 10.84 -27.34 -10.25
C PHE A 170 11.11 -28.41 -9.20
N GLY A 171 10.07 -29.00 -8.61
CA GLY A 171 10.24 -29.88 -7.47
C GLY A 171 9.04 -29.94 -6.54
N TRP A 172 9.29 -30.45 -5.35
CA TRP A 172 8.37 -30.39 -4.22
C TRP A 172 8.66 -29.14 -3.40
N HIS A 173 7.62 -28.37 -3.13
CA HIS A 173 7.70 -27.22 -2.25
C HIS A 173 6.98 -27.53 -0.94
N LEU A 174 7.63 -27.25 0.17
CA LEU A 174 6.98 -27.05 1.47
C LEU A 174 6.88 -25.54 1.67
N LEU A 175 5.68 -25.01 1.85
CA LEU A 175 5.46 -23.58 2.02
C LEU A 175 4.60 -23.31 3.25
N GLN A 176 4.81 -22.13 3.83
CA GLN A 176 4.07 -21.66 4.99
C GLN A 176 3.72 -20.18 4.78
N VAL A 177 2.44 -19.86 4.97
CA VAL A 177 1.96 -18.48 4.97
C VAL A 177 2.12 -17.93 6.38
N LEU A 178 2.94 -16.89 6.54
CA LEU A 178 3.20 -16.27 7.83
C LEU A 178 2.22 -15.15 8.13
N SER A 179 1.83 -14.40 7.11
CA SER A 179 0.89 -13.28 7.24
C SER A 179 0.11 -13.10 5.95
N GLU A 180 -1.11 -12.59 6.08
CA GLU A 180 -1.90 -12.06 4.97
C GLU A 180 -2.21 -10.59 5.23
N ARG A 181 -2.24 -9.76 4.18
CA ARG A 181 -2.71 -8.38 4.25
C ARG A 181 -3.48 -8.01 3.01
N GLU A 182 -4.40 -7.07 3.15
CA GLU A 182 -5.05 -6.43 2.01
C GLU A 182 -4.19 -5.25 1.57
N GLU A 183 -3.95 -5.13 0.27
CA GLU A 183 -3.17 -4.06 -0.32
C GLU A 183 -3.90 -2.73 -0.13
N SER A 184 -3.17 -1.75 0.37
CA SER A 184 -3.61 -0.37 0.35
C SER A 184 -3.57 0.17 -1.08
N MET A 185 -4.71 0.42 -1.68
CA MET A 185 -4.84 1.01 -3.01
C MET A 185 -4.82 2.53 -2.94
N LEU A 186 -3.91 3.15 -3.70
CA LEU A 186 -3.97 4.57 -4.03
C LEU A 186 -4.43 4.71 -5.47
N GLN A 187 -5.57 5.36 -5.68
CA GLN A 187 -6.13 5.59 -7.02
C GLN A 187 -6.34 7.08 -7.27
N HIS A 188 -6.41 7.44 -8.55
CA HIS A 188 -6.81 8.76 -8.99
C HIS A 188 -8.27 8.69 -9.41
N ILE A 189 -9.08 9.63 -8.94
CA ILE A 189 -10.47 9.78 -9.37
C ILE A 189 -10.63 11.08 -10.13
N GLU A 190 -11.25 11.01 -11.31
CA GLU A 190 -11.55 12.21 -12.09
C GLU A 190 -12.70 13.00 -11.44
N PRO A 191 -12.69 14.34 -11.51
CA PRO A 191 -13.71 15.17 -10.88
C PRO A 191 -15.15 14.80 -11.25
N GLU A 192 -15.38 14.42 -12.52
CA GLU A 192 -16.69 14.04 -13.04
C GLU A 192 -17.21 12.75 -12.38
N GLU A 193 -16.36 11.73 -12.25
CA GLU A 193 -16.71 10.48 -11.57
C GLU A 193 -16.94 10.71 -10.07
N PHE A 194 -16.09 11.54 -9.46
CA PHE A 194 -16.25 11.90 -8.05
C PHE A 194 -17.59 12.64 -7.81
N HIS A 195 -17.98 13.54 -8.71
CA HIS A 195 -19.27 14.24 -8.63
C HIS A 195 -20.45 13.29 -8.71
N SER A 196 -20.42 12.32 -9.64
CA SER A 196 -21.47 11.29 -9.71
C SER A 196 -21.59 10.51 -8.40
N LYS A 197 -20.47 10.12 -7.78
CA LYS A 197 -20.47 9.45 -6.47
C LYS A 197 -21.02 10.33 -5.35
N MET A 198 -20.73 11.63 -5.37
CA MET A 198 -21.29 12.57 -4.39
C MET A 198 -22.81 12.72 -4.45
N GLN A 199 -23.46 12.34 -5.57
CA GLN A 199 -24.92 12.35 -5.66
C GLN A 199 -25.58 11.17 -4.94
N ASP A 200 -24.80 10.10 -4.66
CA ASP A 200 -25.30 8.93 -3.96
C ASP A 200 -25.29 9.18 -2.43
N PRO A 201 -26.45 9.06 -1.75
CA PRO A 201 -26.51 9.31 -0.30
C PRO A 201 -25.69 8.29 0.51
N SER A 202 -25.64 7.03 0.06
CA SER A 202 -24.81 5.99 0.68
C SER A 202 -23.32 6.35 0.65
N PHE A 203 -22.86 7.02 -0.41
CA PHE A 203 -21.47 7.44 -0.54
C PHE A 203 -21.09 8.46 0.53
N ILE A 204 -21.97 9.43 0.81
CA ILE A 204 -21.68 10.49 1.79
C ILE A 204 -21.55 9.93 3.22
N GLU A 205 -22.27 8.86 3.55
CA GLU A 205 -22.22 8.22 4.87
C GLU A 205 -20.98 7.31 5.05
N GLU A 206 -20.53 6.68 3.97
CA GLU A 206 -19.41 5.73 4.00
C GLU A 206 -18.06 6.36 3.70
N ALA A 207 -18.01 7.37 2.82
CA ALA A 207 -16.77 7.98 2.36
C ALA A 207 -16.23 9.00 3.36
N GLN A 208 -14.91 9.06 3.46
CA GLN A 208 -14.22 10.04 4.28
C GLN A 208 -13.57 11.09 3.37
N LEU A 209 -14.07 12.31 3.44
CA LEU A 209 -13.63 13.41 2.58
C LEU A 209 -12.65 14.32 3.34
N ILE A 210 -11.43 14.46 2.83
CA ILE A 210 -10.35 15.25 3.44
C ILE A 210 -9.91 16.34 2.48
N ASP A 211 -9.91 17.59 2.95
CA ASP A 211 -9.36 18.74 2.22
C ASP A 211 -8.08 19.19 2.91
N VAL A 212 -6.95 19.13 2.19
CA VAL A 212 -5.63 19.44 2.77
C VAL A 212 -5.16 20.87 2.50
N ARG A 213 -6.06 21.72 2.01
CA ARG A 213 -5.81 23.15 1.75
C ARG A 213 -5.84 23.98 3.03
N GLU A 214 -5.30 25.18 2.93
CA GLU A 214 -5.35 26.13 4.04
C GLU A 214 -6.78 26.70 4.21
N PRO A 215 -7.20 27.10 5.42
CA PRO A 215 -8.57 27.58 5.64
C PRO A 215 -8.94 28.80 4.79
N GLU A 216 -7.96 29.64 4.49
CA GLU A 216 -8.06 30.80 3.60
C GLU A 216 -8.38 30.43 2.13
N GLU A 217 -7.90 29.26 1.69
CA GLU A 217 -8.22 28.69 0.38
C GLU A 217 -9.63 28.08 0.36
N VAL A 218 -10.01 27.39 1.44
CA VAL A 218 -11.33 26.75 1.58
C VAL A 218 -12.45 27.80 1.67
N ALA A 219 -12.19 28.93 2.32
CA ALA A 219 -13.15 30.03 2.41
C ALA A 219 -13.51 30.64 1.04
N GLN A 220 -12.60 30.54 0.05
CA GLN A 220 -12.86 31.03 -1.31
C GLN A 220 -13.63 30.01 -2.15
N ALA A 221 -13.31 28.73 -1.99
CA ALA A 221 -13.95 27.64 -2.72
C ALA A 221 -13.95 26.38 -1.85
N SER A 222 -15.12 25.78 -1.63
CA SER A 222 -15.28 24.57 -0.83
C SER A 222 -16.29 23.61 -1.45
N LEU A 223 -16.17 22.33 -1.08
CA LEU A 223 -17.14 21.29 -1.38
C LEU A 223 -17.79 20.82 -0.07
N PRO A 224 -19.08 20.47 -0.08
CA PRO A 224 -19.76 19.99 1.11
C PRO A 224 -19.19 18.64 1.57
N GLY A 225 -19.19 18.40 2.89
CA GLY A 225 -18.77 17.14 3.50
C GLY A 225 -17.27 16.97 3.73
N PHE A 226 -16.43 17.86 3.18
CA PHE A 226 -14.98 17.79 3.38
C PHE A 226 -14.55 18.26 4.77
N LYS A 227 -13.74 17.44 5.44
CA LYS A 227 -13.02 17.84 6.65
C LYS A 227 -11.72 18.52 6.28
N VAL A 228 -11.55 19.76 6.72
CA VAL A 228 -10.36 20.57 6.42
C VAL A 228 -9.23 20.22 7.38
N LEU A 229 -8.11 19.73 6.83
CA LEU A 229 -6.88 19.38 7.53
C LEU A 229 -5.68 20.12 6.89
N PRO A 230 -5.42 21.37 7.28
CA PRO A 230 -4.41 22.21 6.62
C PRO A 230 -3.01 21.62 6.74
N LEU A 231 -2.27 21.60 5.63
CA LEU A 231 -0.92 21.03 5.60
C LEU A 231 0.07 21.73 6.52
N ARG A 232 -0.08 23.05 6.76
CA ARG A 232 0.75 23.76 7.77
C ARG A 232 0.64 23.15 9.17
N GLN A 233 -0.49 22.50 9.48
CA GLN A 233 -0.77 21.88 10.78
C GLN A 233 -0.51 20.37 10.78
N PHE A 234 0.13 19.83 9.72
CA PHE A 234 0.38 18.39 9.58
C PHE A 234 1.05 17.77 10.80
N GLY A 235 1.99 18.47 11.44
CA GLY A 235 2.64 17.97 12.66
C GLY A 235 1.70 17.78 13.85
N THR A 236 0.54 18.43 13.84
CA THR A 236 -0.50 18.30 14.89
C THR A 236 -1.45 17.16 14.54
N TRP A 237 -2.12 17.25 13.39
CA TRP A 237 -3.17 16.27 13.04
C TRP A 237 -2.63 14.96 12.47
N GLY A 238 -1.41 14.95 11.90
CA GLY A 238 -0.84 13.76 11.28
C GLY A 238 -0.63 12.60 12.27
N SER A 239 -0.43 12.90 13.55
CA SER A 239 -0.27 11.86 14.59
C SER A 239 -1.60 11.27 15.07
N VAL A 240 -2.70 12.02 14.97
CA VAL A 240 -4.03 11.65 15.48
C VAL A 240 -5.00 11.22 14.38
N ILE A 241 -4.56 11.19 13.12
CA ILE A 241 -5.43 10.88 11.98
C ILE A 241 -6.06 9.48 12.10
N ALA A 242 -5.31 8.52 12.65
CA ALA A 242 -5.76 7.14 12.79
C ALA A 242 -6.83 6.96 13.88
N ASP A 243 -6.93 7.92 14.80
CA ASP A 243 -7.98 7.94 15.82
C ASP A 243 -9.27 8.58 15.29
N GLU A 244 -9.12 9.49 14.33
CA GLU A 244 -10.22 10.29 13.79
C GLU A 244 -10.84 9.69 12.51
N PHE A 245 -10.08 8.90 11.77
CA PHE A 245 -10.50 8.28 10.52
C PHE A 245 -10.31 6.76 10.55
N ASP A 246 -11.25 6.03 9.94
CA ASP A 246 -11.21 4.57 9.87
C ASP A 246 -10.35 4.11 8.68
N PRO A 247 -9.23 3.39 8.90
CA PRO A 247 -8.38 2.89 7.82
C PRO A 247 -9.07 1.91 6.85
N GLN A 248 -10.24 1.37 7.22
CA GLN A 248 -11.04 0.47 6.38
C GLN A 248 -11.98 1.19 5.41
N LYS A 249 -12.30 2.46 5.68
CA LYS A 249 -13.21 3.25 4.83
C LYS A 249 -12.47 3.89 3.66
N ASP A 250 -13.24 4.23 2.62
CA ASP A 250 -12.72 4.88 1.43
C ASP A 250 -12.42 6.36 1.73
N VAL A 251 -11.16 6.77 1.56
CA VAL A 251 -10.72 8.14 1.85
C VAL A 251 -10.48 8.91 0.56
N TYR A 252 -11.08 10.08 0.41
CA TYR A 252 -10.89 10.97 -0.72
C TYR A 252 -10.16 12.23 -0.28
N VAL A 253 -9.04 12.53 -0.95
CA VAL A 253 -8.19 13.66 -0.60
C VAL A 253 -8.24 14.72 -1.69
N LEU A 254 -8.57 15.95 -1.30
CA LEU A 254 -8.67 17.12 -2.16
C LEU A 254 -7.57 18.13 -1.83
N CYS A 255 -7.03 18.78 -2.87
CA CYS A 255 -6.29 20.02 -2.70
C CYS A 255 -6.62 20.99 -3.86
N HIS A 256 -5.77 21.98 -4.12
CA HIS A 256 -6.02 22.95 -5.18
C HIS A 256 -5.87 22.35 -6.60
N HIS A 257 -4.74 21.69 -6.89
CA HIS A 257 -4.40 21.13 -8.22
C HIS A 257 -4.09 19.61 -8.23
N GLY A 258 -4.29 18.90 -7.12
CA GLY A 258 -4.07 17.45 -7.02
C GLY A 258 -2.66 17.00 -6.61
N VAL A 259 -1.70 17.92 -6.42
CA VAL A 259 -0.29 17.57 -6.05
C VAL A 259 -0.14 17.34 -4.54
N ARG A 260 -0.64 18.27 -3.72
CA ARG A 260 -0.57 18.19 -2.25
C ARG A 260 -1.39 17.00 -1.72
N SER A 261 -2.58 16.80 -2.28
CA SER A 261 -3.46 15.68 -1.96
C SER A 261 -2.83 14.33 -2.33
N LEU A 262 -2.08 14.24 -3.43
CA LEU A 262 -1.36 13.02 -3.78
C LEU A 262 -0.28 12.65 -2.75
N GLN A 263 0.47 13.65 -2.24
CA GLN A 263 1.46 13.42 -1.20
C GLN A 263 0.81 12.92 0.09
N VAL A 264 -0.30 13.54 0.50
CA VAL A 264 -1.05 13.11 1.67
C VAL A 264 -1.67 11.73 1.45
N ALA A 265 -2.18 11.42 0.26
CA ALA A 265 -2.73 10.11 -0.06
C ALA A 265 -1.66 9.00 0.06
N LYS A 266 -0.44 9.24 -0.44
CA LYS A 266 0.70 8.32 -0.26
C LYS A 266 1.09 8.17 1.21
N TRP A 267 1.03 9.26 1.97
CA TRP A 267 1.30 9.21 3.39
C TRP A 267 0.22 8.40 4.14
N LEU A 268 -1.07 8.63 3.87
CA LEU A 268 -2.18 7.84 4.44
C LEU A 268 -2.03 6.35 4.11
N GLN A 269 -1.64 6.01 2.89
CA GLN A 269 -1.32 4.65 2.50
C GLN A 269 -0.25 4.03 3.41
N SER A 270 0.81 4.79 3.74
CA SER A 270 1.86 4.34 4.68
C SER A 270 1.38 4.18 6.12
N GLN A 271 0.30 4.88 6.51
CA GLN A 271 -0.33 4.76 7.82
C GLN A 271 -1.34 3.59 7.90
N GLY A 272 -1.52 2.84 6.81
CA GLY A 272 -2.37 1.63 6.78
C GLY A 272 -3.79 1.87 6.25
N PHE A 273 -4.08 3.04 5.68
CA PHE A 273 -5.36 3.27 5.00
C PHE A 273 -5.45 2.41 3.74
N LYS A 274 -6.51 1.59 3.64
CA LYS A 274 -6.62 0.57 2.59
C LYS A 274 -7.07 1.13 1.24
N LYS A 275 -7.92 2.15 1.21
CA LYS A 275 -8.43 2.72 -0.04
C LYS A 275 -8.37 4.23 0.01
N VAL A 276 -7.42 4.79 -0.73
CA VAL A 276 -7.19 6.23 -0.77
C VAL A 276 -7.30 6.72 -2.20
N PHE A 277 -8.12 7.74 -2.39
CA PHE A 277 -8.40 8.34 -3.69
C PHE A 277 -7.89 9.77 -3.70
N ASN A 278 -7.02 10.08 -4.65
CA ASN A 278 -6.63 11.45 -4.94
C ASN A 278 -7.55 12.04 -6.00
N ILE A 279 -8.18 13.18 -5.72
CA ILE A 279 -9.02 13.88 -6.70
C ILE A 279 -8.11 14.55 -7.73
N SER A 280 -8.13 14.04 -8.96
CA SER A 280 -7.30 14.51 -10.06
C SER A 280 -7.56 15.97 -10.38
N GLY A 281 -6.49 16.77 -10.43
CA GLY A 281 -6.58 18.20 -10.72
C GLY A 281 -7.20 19.06 -9.60
N GLY A 282 -7.54 18.45 -8.46
CA GLY A 282 -8.03 19.14 -7.28
C GLY A 282 -9.34 19.92 -7.50
N ILE A 283 -9.59 20.89 -6.61
CA ILE A 283 -10.80 21.72 -6.67
C ILE A 283 -10.84 22.60 -7.92
N HIS A 284 -9.69 22.98 -8.46
CA HIS A 284 -9.63 23.78 -9.68
C HIS A 284 -10.22 22.99 -10.86
N ALA A 285 -9.79 21.73 -11.05
CA ALA A 285 -10.34 20.89 -12.09
C ALA A 285 -11.82 20.57 -11.86
N TYR A 286 -12.23 20.39 -10.60
CA TYR A 286 -13.64 20.21 -10.26
C TYR A 286 -14.49 21.44 -10.65
N ALA A 287 -14.05 22.64 -10.31
CA ALA A 287 -14.75 23.88 -10.67
C ALA A 287 -14.85 24.06 -12.20
N VAL A 288 -13.76 23.78 -12.93
CA VAL A 288 -13.74 23.96 -14.40
C VAL A 288 -14.59 22.93 -15.13
N LYS A 289 -14.56 21.66 -14.70
CA LYS A 289 -15.18 20.55 -15.44
C LYS A 289 -16.58 20.20 -14.98
N VAL A 290 -16.88 20.38 -13.69
CA VAL A 290 -18.12 19.88 -13.06
C VAL A 290 -19.03 21.02 -12.64
N ASP A 291 -18.52 21.93 -11.80
CA ASP A 291 -19.33 23.00 -11.22
C ASP A 291 -18.67 24.38 -11.37
N PRO A 292 -18.97 25.09 -12.48
CA PRO A 292 -18.44 26.42 -12.74
C PRO A 292 -18.91 27.51 -11.77
N LEU A 293 -19.85 27.21 -10.86
CA LEU A 293 -20.26 28.15 -9.80
C LEU A 293 -19.22 28.25 -8.68
N ILE A 294 -18.37 27.24 -8.53
CA ILE A 294 -17.29 27.25 -7.55
C ILE A 294 -16.21 28.21 -8.04
N PRO A 295 -15.83 29.22 -7.24
CA PRO A 295 -14.78 30.16 -7.62
C PRO A 295 -13.45 29.44 -7.87
N THR A 296 -12.74 29.89 -8.90
CA THR A 296 -11.34 29.51 -9.13
C THR A 296 -10.43 30.63 -8.66
N TYR A 297 -9.25 30.26 -8.16
CA TYR A 297 -8.21 31.17 -7.69
C TYR A 297 -6.84 30.59 -8.03
#